data_AF-A0A2S6IS27-F1
#
_entry.id   AF-A0A2S6IS27-F1
#
_cell.length_a   1.000
_cell.length_b   1.000
_cell.length_c   1.000
_cell.angle_alpha   90.00
_cell.angle_beta   90.00
_cell.angle_gamma   90.00
#
_symmetry.space_group_name_H-M   'P 1'
#
loop_
_entity.id
_entity.type
_entity.pdbx_description
1 polymer ?
#
loop_
_entity_poly.entity_id
_entity_poly.type
_entity_poly.pdbx_seq_one_letter_code
_entity_poly.pdbx_strand_id
1 'polypeptide(L)'
;MKPIIIFLLLCILGFISYDFYKDWNRFHAPEYHYQTDATIDNDYHDPAVVMDYHAAIQDLNSFIKLQWTANDIDVRLPEDDDLETTLAVEKYAEKLARVTYLEQKLAQSASYKSNGWNNQQIIDFENNHSSPEEIKTIGQKNLMKKLYNNHWENSQRIGAKNVLIFEIQKKLIAQGYDMSLDGVFAKATMEALANFESKNNLFPDGKIDVLTFEALLK
;
A
#
# COMPACT_ATOMS: atom_id res chain seq x y z
N MET A 1 -60.11 -27.59 40.91
CA MET A 1 -59.43 -26.37 41.39
C MET A 1 -57.92 -26.55 41.51
N LYS A 2 -57.40 -27.52 42.29
CA LYS A 2 -55.96 -27.82 42.39
C LYS A 2 -55.20 -27.99 41.06
N PRO A 3 -55.68 -28.75 40.04
CA PRO A 3 -54.93 -28.92 38.78
C PRO A 3 -54.84 -27.63 37.95
N ILE A 4 -55.85 -26.76 38.01
CA ILE A 4 -55.84 -25.46 37.33
C ILE A 4 -54.81 -24.52 37.98
N ILE A 5 -54.70 -24.55 39.32
CA ILE A 5 -53.71 -23.77 40.08
C ILE A 5 -52.29 -24.25 39.74
N ILE A 6 -52.06 -25.57 39.67
CA ILE A 6 -50.75 -26.14 39.29
C ILE A 6 -50.37 -25.73 37.86
N PHE A 7 -51.31 -25.78 36.91
CA PHE A 7 -51.07 -25.35 35.54
C PHE A 7 -50.70 -23.86 35.46
N LEU A 8 -51.44 -22.98 36.16
CA LEU A 8 -51.12 -21.55 36.23
C LEU A 8 -49.72 -21.29 36.82
N LEU A 9 -49.34 -22.02 37.88
CA LEU A 9 -48.00 -21.90 38.47
C LEU A 9 -46.89 -22.34 37.50
N LEU A 10 -47.12 -23.39 36.70
CA LEU A 10 -46.18 -23.81 35.66
C LEU A 10 -46.04 -22.76 34.55
N CYS A 11 -47.15 -22.13 34.13
CA CYS A 11 -47.09 -21.04 33.16
C CYS A 11 -46.28 -19.85 33.70
N ILE A 12 -46.54 -19.42 34.94
CA ILE A 12 -45.81 -18.33 35.59
C ILE A 12 -44.32 -18.67 35.71
N LEU A 13 -43.98 -19.89 36.13
CA LEU A 13 -42.60 -20.34 36.21
C LEU A 13 -41.91 -20.34 34.84
N GLY A 14 -42.64 -20.72 33.79
CA GLY A 14 -42.17 -20.65 32.40
C GLY A 14 -41.81 -19.23 31.97
N PHE A 15 -42.68 -18.25 32.24
CA PHE A 15 -42.40 -16.83 31.96
C PHE A 15 -41.19 -16.32 32.74
N ILE A 16 -41.11 -16.58 34.05
CA ILE A 16 -39.96 -16.17 34.87
C ILE A 16 -38.65 -16.77 34.35
N SER A 17 -38.67 -18.04 33.96
CA SER A 17 -37.49 -18.74 33.44
C SER A 17 -37.07 -18.17 32.07
N TYR A 18 -38.03 -17.80 31.22
CA TYR A 18 -37.78 -17.17 29.94
C TYR A 18 -37.18 -15.77 30.10
N ASP A 19 -37.76 -14.93 30.96
CA ASP A 19 -37.24 -13.58 31.23
C ASP A 19 -35.82 -13.64 31.80
N PHE A 20 -35.57 -14.55 32.74
CA PHE A 20 -34.23 -14.77 33.29
C PHE A 20 -33.23 -15.23 32.23
N TYR A 21 -33.64 -16.14 31.33
CA TYR A 21 -32.81 -16.58 30.22
C TYR A 21 -32.50 -15.43 29.25
N LYS A 22 -33.49 -14.62 28.91
CA LYS A 22 -33.33 -13.45 28.04
C LYS A 22 -32.35 -12.45 28.64
N ASP A 23 -32.53 -12.08 29.91
CA ASP A 23 -31.61 -11.19 30.63
C ASP A 23 -30.20 -11.79 30.71
N TRP A 24 -30.09 -13.09 30.99
CA TRP A 24 -28.81 -13.78 31.02
C TRP A 24 -28.09 -13.71 29.67
N ASN A 25 -28.77 -14.02 28.57
CA ASN A 25 -28.22 -13.96 27.22
C ASN A 25 -27.76 -12.54 26.84
N ARG A 26 -28.51 -11.52 27.26
CA ARG A 26 -28.16 -10.10 27.04
C ARG A 26 -26.82 -9.72 27.68
N PHE A 27 -26.52 -10.23 28.88
CA PHE A 27 -25.26 -9.93 29.58
C PHE A 27 -24.12 -10.91 29.26
N HIS A 28 -24.41 -12.03 28.61
CA HIS A 28 -23.43 -13.05 28.19
C HIS A 28 -23.32 -13.10 26.66
N ALA A 29 -23.21 -11.91 26.05
CA ALA A 29 -23.15 -11.75 24.61
C ALA A 29 -22.06 -12.64 23.97
N PRO A 30 -22.31 -13.22 22.78
CA PRO A 30 -21.28 -13.87 21.99
C PRO A 30 -20.14 -12.89 21.66
N GLU A 31 -18.97 -13.42 21.31
CA GLU A 31 -17.77 -12.60 21.07
C GLU A 31 -18.08 -11.45 20.09
N TYR A 32 -18.04 -10.21 20.61
CA TYR A 32 -18.42 -9.00 19.88
C TYR A 32 -17.22 -8.21 19.39
N HIS A 33 -16.01 -8.67 19.70
CA HIS A 33 -14.79 -8.01 19.26
C HIS A 33 -14.58 -8.26 17.77
N TYR A 34 -14.34 -7.18 17.03
CA TYR A 34 -13.85 -7.26 15.67
C TYR A 34 -12.53 -8.04 15.63
N GLN A 35 -12.43 -8.98 14.69
CA GLN A 35 -11.28 -9.83 14.46
C GLN A 35 -10.86 -9.74 12.99
N THR A 36 -9.56 -9.75 12.75
CA THR A 36 -8.97 -9.75 11.40
C THR A 36 -7.70 -10.59 11.40
N ASP A 37 -7.42 -11.24 10.27
CA ASP A 37 -6.15 -11.92 10.00
C ASP A 37 -5.13 -10.98 9.32
N ALA A 38 -5.51 -9.73 9.05
CA ALA A 38 -4.67 -8.75 8.39
C ALA A 38 -3.41 -8.46 9.23
N THR A 39 -2.25 -8.46 8.58
CA THR A 39 -1.00 -8.00 9.20
C THR A 39 -0.97 -6.48 9.17
N ILE A 40 -0.99 -5.85 10.34
CA ILE A 40 -1.08 -4.38 10.48
C ILE A 40 0.31 -3.76 10.67
N ASP A 41 0.59 -2.71 9.92
CA ASP A 41 1.78 -1.89 10.10
C ASP A 41 1.62 -0.91 11.27
N ASN A 42 2.14 -1.28 12.44
CA ASN A 42 2.11 -0.42 13.63
C ASN A 42 3.12 0.74 13.57
N ASP A 43 4.11 0.67 12.69
CA ASP A 43 5.14 1.71 12.50
C ASP A 43 4.86 2.54 11.22
N TYR A 44 3.57 2.64 10.85
CA TYR A 44 3.14 3.41 9.68
C TYR A 44 3.61 4.87 9.79
N HIS A 45 3.92 5.48 8.65
CA HIS A 45 4.59 6.78 8.61
C HIS A 45 3.77 7.91 9.24
N ASP A 46 2.45 7.77 9.28
CA ASP A 46 1.54 8.63 10.03
C ASP A 46 0.99 7.89 11.28
N PRO A 47 1.52 8.17 12.49
CA PRO A 47 1.06 7.49 13.70
C PRO A 47 -0.40 7.82 14.05
N ALA A 48 -0.95 8.93 13.55
CA ALA A 48 -2.35 9.26 13.78
C ALA A 48 -3.29 8.24 13.11
N VAL A 49 -2.92 7.69 11.95
CA VAL A 49 -3.70 6.65 11.25
C VAL A 49 -3.75 5.36 12.06
N VAL A 50 -2.63 4.97 12.69
CA VAL A 50 -2.57 3.78 13.57
C VAL A 50 -3.47 3.99 14.80
N MET A 51 -3.37 5.17 15.42
CA MET A 51 -4.26 5.53 16.54
C MET A 51 -5.73 5.53 16.14
N ASP A 52 -6.05 6.09 14.97
CA ASP A 52 -7.41 6.16 14.43
C ASP A 52 -7.98 4.77 14.14
N TYR A 53 -7.16 3.82 13.68
CA TYR A 53 -7.55 2.44 13.44
C TYR A 53 -7.97 1.76 14.74
N HIS A 54 -7.13 1.83 15.78
CA HIS A 54 -7.46 1.27 17.08
C HIS A 54 -8.69 1.95 17.71
N ALA A 55 -8.82 3.27 17.57
CA ALA A 55 -10.00 4.00 18.02
C ALA A 55 -11.26 3.57 17.26
N ALA A 56 -11.16 3.33 15.94
CA ALA A 56 -12.28 2.83 15.13
C ALA A 56 -12.74 1.44 15.60
N ILE A 57 -11.81 0.53 15.89
CA ILE A 57 -12.12 -0.80 16.42
C ILE A 57 -12.83 -0.69 17.77
N GLN A 58 -12.32 0.14 18.67
CA GLN A 58 -12.93 0.34 19.99
C GLN A 58 -14.35 0.93 19.88
N ASP A 59 -14.55 1.92 19.00
CA ASP A 59 -15.84 2.52 18.73
C ASP A 59 -16.84 1.50 18.13
N LEU A 60 -16.39 0.69 17.17
CA LEU A 60 -17.19 -0.39 16.58
C LEU A 60 -17.60 -1.42 17.64
N ASN A 61 -16.64 -1.96 18.40
CA ASN A 61 -16.89 -2.96 19.44
C ASN A 61 -17.82 -2.44 20.53
N SER A 62 -17.63 -1.18 20.94
CA SER A 62 -18.49 -0.52 21.92
C SER A 62 -19.91 -0.34 21.40
N PHE A 63 -20.06 -0.01 20.10
CA PHE A 63 -21.36 0.10 19.46
C PHE A 63 -22.09 -1.25 19.37
N ILE A 64 -21.41 -2.32 18.93
CA ILE A 64 -21.99 -3.67 18.88
C ILE A 64 -22.49 -4.08 20.27
N LYS A 65 -21.63 -3.90 21.29
CA LYS A 65 -21.98 -4.21 22.68
C LYS A 65 -23.17 -3.39 23.17
N LEU A 66 -23.22 -2.09 22.85
CA LEU A 66 -24.31 -1.22 23.26
C LEU A 66 -25.64 -1.66 22.64
N GLN A 67 -25.67 -1.91 21.33
CA GLN A 67 -26.90 -2.35 20.64
C GLN A 67 -27.40 -3.69 21.19
N TRP A 68 -26.50 -4.65 21.43
CA TRP A 68 -26.87 -5.92 22.04
C TRP A 68 -27.41 -5.76 23.47
N THR A 69 -26.69 -5.02 24.33
CA THR A 69 -27.00 -4.98 25.77
C THR A 69 -28.13 -4.03 26.13
N ALA A 70 -28.31 -2.93 25.39
CA ALA A 70 -29.30 -1.91 25.69
C ALA A 70 -30.56 -2.05 24.82
N ASN A 71 -30.39 -2.43 23.55
CA ASN A 71 -31.47 -2.41 22.57
C ASN A 71 -31.90 -3.81 22.12
N ASP A 72 -31.23 -4.88 22.58
CA ASP A 72 -31.52 -6.27 22.17
C ASP A 72 -31.34 -6.50 20.65
N ILE A 73 -30.46 -5.70 20.01
CA ILE A 73 -30.21 -5.74 18.56
C ILE A 73 -28.83 -6.35 18.28
N ASP A 74 -28.79 -7.47 17.55
CA ASP A 74 -27.56 -7.96 16.91
C ASP A 74 -27.37 -7.28 15.55
N VAL A 75 -26.59 -6.20 15.52
CA VAL A 75 -26.31 -5.45 14.29
C VAL A 75 -25.56 -6.25 13.21
N ARG A 76 -25.03 -7.44 13.54
CA ARG A 76 -24.33 -8.33 12.59
C ARG A 76 -25.28 -9.36 11.97
N LEU A 77 -26.30 -9.77 12.73
CA LEU A 77 -27.29 -10.77 12.37
C LEU A 77 -28.67 -10.29 12.83
N PRO A 78 -29.21 -9.22 12.24
CA PRO A 78 -30.48 -8.65 12.69
C PRO A 78 -31.64 -9.63 12.45
N GLU A 79 -32.50 -9.77 13.45
CA GLU A 79 -33.70 -10.65 13.39
C GLU A 79 -34.94 -9.91 12.86
N ASP A 80 -35.02 -8.60 13.08
CA ASP A 80 -36.13 -7.73 12.71
C ASP A 80 -35.73 -6.69 11.63
N ASP A 81 -36.72 -6.16 10.90
CA ASP A 81 -36.53 -5.14 9.85
C ASP A 81 -37.22 -3.80 10.19
N ASP A 82 -37.50 -3.57 11.48
CA ASP A 82 -38.05 -2.31 11.95
C ASP A 82 -37.07 -1.13 11.74
N LEU A 83 -37.59 0.08 11.92
CA LEU A 83 -36.81 1.30 11.68
C LEU A 83 -35.60 1.43 12.63
N GLU A 84 -35.74 1.03 13.90
CA GLU A 84 -34.66 1.10 14.88
C GLU A 84 -33.53 0.13 14.52
N THR A 85 -33.88 -1.12 14.23
CA THR A 85 -32.92 -2.15 13.79
C THR A 85 -32.21 -1.75 12.50
N THR A 86 -32.95 -1.23 11.52
CA THR A 86 -32.40 -0.75 10.26
C THR A 86 -31.37 0.37 10.46
N LEU A 87 -31.69 1.38 11.29
CA LEU A 87 -30.78 2.48 11.59
C LEU A 87 -29.54 2.01 12.38
N ALA A 88 -29.71 1.05 13.28
CA ALA A 88 -28.59 0.48 14.04
C ALA A 88 -27.62 -0.29 13.11
N VAL A 89 -28.15 -1.08 12.17
CA VAL A 89 -27.37 -1.83 11.17
C VAL A 89 -26.65 -0.87 10.21
N GLU A 90 -27.31 0.19 9.74
CA GLU A 90 -26.68 1.23 8.91
C GLU A 90 -25.50 1.88 9.67
N LYS A 91 -25.71 2.24 10.94
CA LYS A 91 -24.65 2.83 11.77
C LYS A 91 -23.49 1.87 12.04
N TYR A 92 -23.77 0.58 12.22
CA TYR A 92 -22.76 -0.46 12.30
C TYR A 92 -21.93 -0.52 11.01
N ALA A 93 -22.58 -0.51 9.85
CA ALA A 93 -21.91 -0.56 8.55
C ALA A 93 -20.98 0.65 8.33
N GLU A 94 -21.40 1.86 8.72
CA GLU A 94 -20.54 3.05 8.68
C GLU A 94 -19.28 2.88 9.53
N LYS A 95 -19.42 2.39 10.77
CA LYS A 95 -18.30 2.18 11.69
C LYS A 95 -17.36 1.09 11.16
N LEU A 96 -17.92 0.00 10.66
CA LEU A 96 -17.15 -1.08 10.05
C LEU A 96 -16.37 -0.59 8.83
N ALA A 97 -16.99 0.23 7.97
CA ALA A 97 -16.31 0.82 6.82
C ALA A 97 -15.09 1.68 7.22
N ARG A 98 -15.17 2.42 8.33
CA ARG A 98 -14.03 3.15 8.88
C ARG A 98 -12.90 2.21 9.31
N VAL A 99 -13.23 1.13 10.02
CA VAL A 99 -12.26 0.11 10.45
C VAL A 99 -11.57 -0.50 9.24
N THR A 100 -12.34 -0.98 8.25
CA THR A 100 -11.80 -1.68 7.08
C THR A 100 -10.97 -0.78 6.18
N TYR A 101 -11.34 0.50 6.03
CA TYR A 101 -10.55 1.47 5.28
C TYR A 101 -9.16 1.68 5.88
N LEU A 102 -9.10 1.91 7.20
CA LEU A 102 -7.84 2.12 7.91
C LEU A 102 -7.01 0.82 7.93
N GLU A 103 -7.66 -0.33 8.14
CA GLU A 103 -7.04 -1.65 8.07
C GLU A 103 -6.36 -1.89 6.72
N GLN A 104 -7.08 -1.66 5.62
CA GLN A 104 -6.54 -1.87 4.28
C GLN A 104 -5.28 -1.02 4.04
N LYS A 105 -5.32 0.25 4.47
CA LYS A 105 -4.18 1.17 4.34
C LYS A 105 -2.96 0.67 5.13
N LEU A 106 -3.15 0.26 6.39
CA LEU A 106 -2.07 -0.25 7.22
C LEU A 106 -1.55 -1.62 6.75
N ALA A 107 -2.45 -2.50 6.29
CA ALA A 107 -2.09 -3.81 5.75
C ALA A 107 -1.32 -3.71 4.43
N GLN A 108 -1.69 -2.76 3.58
CA GLN A 108 -0.94 -2.46 2.37
C GLN A 108 0.47 -1.94 2.69
N SER A 109 0.60 -1.04 3.66
CA SER A 109 1.92 -0.60 4.15
C SER A 109 2.76 -1.76 4.70
N ALA A 110 2.15 -2.65 5.49
CA ALA A 110 2.83 -3.85 6.00
C ALA A 110 3.35 -4.74 4.86
N SER A 111 2.56 -4.90 3.80
CA SER A 111 2.97 -5.61 2.58
C SER A 111 4.16 -4.93 1.91
N TYR A 112 4.16 -3.60 1.75
CA TYR A 112 5.33 -2.88 1.21
C TYR A 112 6.59 -3.07 2.05
N LYS A 113 6.48 -2.97 3.38
CA LYS A 113 7.60 -3.19 4.29
C LYS A 113 8.13 -4.62 4.23
N SER A 114 7.25 -5.62 4.04
CA SER A 114 7.67 -7.01 3.83
C SER A 114 8.50 -7.19 2.55
N ASN A 115 8.29 -6.33 1.55
CA ASN A 115 9.09 -6.24 0.34
C ASN A 115 10.33 -5.34 0.47
N GLY A 116 10.68 -4.92 1.69
CA GLY A 116 11.88 -4.14 1.99
C GLY A 116 11.73 -2.63 1.84
N TRP A 117 10.50 -2.12 1.65
CA TRP A 117 10.27 -0.68 1.56
C TRP A 117 10.36 -0.03 2.95
N ASN A 118 10.84 1.22 2.99
CA ASN A 118 10.84 2.06 4.18
C ASN A 118 9.72 3.12 4.13
N ASN A 119 9.50 3.82 5.25
CA ASN A 119 8.44 4.82 5.37
C ASN A 119 8.56 5.96 4.34
N GLN A 120 9.76 6.41 3.99
CA GLN A 120 9.94 7.47 3.00
C GLN A 120 9.49 7.01 1.60
N GLN A 121 9.83 5.77 1.23
CA GLN A 121 9.41 5.19 -0.06
C GLN A 121 7.89 5.02 -0.15
N ILE A 122 7.24 4.67 0.96
CA ILE A 122 5.79 4.55 1.06
C ILE A 122 5.13 5.93 0.90
N ILE A 123 5.65 6.97 1.57
CA ILE A 123 5.20 8.36 1.40
C ILE A 123 5.30 8.80 -0.07
N ASP A 124 6.45 8.54 -0.70
CA ASP A 124 6.68 8.95 -2.09
C ASP A 124 5.70 8.24 -3.04
N PHE A 125 5.41 6.96 -2.80
CA PHE A 125 4.43 6.19 -3.56
C PHE A 125 2.99 6.68 -3.35
N GLU A 126 2.58 6.97 -2.11
CA GLU A 126 1.23 7.47 -1.83
C GLU A 126 0.96 8.85 -2.46
N ASN A 127 1.99 9.70 -2.55
CA ASN A 127 1.85 11.02 -3.17
C ASN A 127 1.88 10.98 -4.70
N ASN A 128 2.81 10.21 -5.27
CA ASN A 128 3.16 10.29 -6.69
C ASN A 128 2.88 9.01 -7.49
N HIS A 129 2.37 7.95 -6.83
CA HIS A 129 2.07 6.64 -7.40
C HIS A 129 3.26 5.98 -8.13
N SER A 130 4.49 6.36 -7.77
CA SER A 130 5.73 5.86 -8.37
C SER A 130 6.43 4.90 -7.40
N SER A 131 6.74 3.69 -7.85
CA SER A 131 7.47 2.67 -7.06
C SER A 131 8.92 3.11 -6.75
N PRO A 132 9.57 2.52 -5.73
CA PRO A 132 10.98 2.77 -5.42
C PRO A 132 11.92 2.53 -6.59
N GLU A 133 11.64 1.51 -7.40
CA GLU A 133 12.40 1.19 -8.61
C GLU A 133 12.25 2.29 -9.67
N GLU A 134 11.04 2.81 -9.87
CA GLU A 134 10.78 3.93 -10.77
C GLU A 134 11.44 5.22 -10.27
N ILE A 135 11.33 5.54 -8.98
CA ILE A 135 11.98 6.69 -8.37
C ILE A 135 13.51 6.60 -8.52
N LYS A 136 14.10 5.43 -8.26
CA LYS A 136 15.53 5.19 -8.45
C LYS A 136 15.93 5.36 -9.91
N THR A 137 15.14 4.82 -10.84
CA THR A 137 15.39 4.92 -12.29
C THR A 137 15.30 6.37 -12.77
N ILE A 138 14.27 7.11 -12.33
CA ILE A 138 14.12 8.54 -12.61
C ILE A 138 15.30 9.33 -12.04
N GLY A 139 15.69 9.06 -10.80
CA GLY A 139 16.84 9.69 -10.15
C GLY A 139 18.15 9.46 -10.93
N GLN A 140 18.40 8.22 -11.34
CA GLN A 140 19.54 7.87 -12.19
C GLN A 140 19.47 8.54 -13.56
N LYS A 141 18.29 8.57 -14.20
CA LYS A 141 18.09 9.24 -15.48
C LYS A 141 18.36 10.74 -15.38
N ASN A 142 17.87 11.39 -14.33
CA ASN A 142 18.09 12.81 -14.05
C ASN A 142 19.56 13.12 -13.77
N LEU A 143 20.24 12.28 -12.99
CA LEU A 143 21.68 12.38 -12.78
C LEU A 143 22.43 12.26 -14.10
N MET A 144 22.07 11.28 -14.94
CA MET A 144 22.71 11.08 -16.23
C MET A 144 22.50 12.31 -17.13
N LYS A 145 21.30 12.87 -17.19
CA LYS A 145 21.00 14.13 -17.91
C LYS A 145 21.84 15.30 -17.40
N LYS A 146 22.03 15.41 -16.09
CA LYS A 146 22.89 16.44 -15.49
C LYS A 146 24.36 16.25 -15.91
N LEU A 147 24.86 15.01 -15.89
CA LEU A 147 26.21 14.70 -16.38
C LEU A 147 26.38 15.03 -17.85
N TYR A 148 25.38 14.69 -18.68
CA TYR A 148 25.37 15.02 -20.10
C TYR A 148 25.49 16.53 -20.31
N ASN A 149 24.58 17.31 -19.72
CA ASN A 149 24.59 18.77 -19.86
C ASN A 149 25.93 19.41 -19.42
N ASN A 150 26.59 18.85 -18.41
CA ASN A 150 27.86 19.37 -17.87
C ASN A 150 29.09 18.99 -18.70
N HIS A 151 29.05 17.87 -19.44
CA HIS A 151 30.25 17.29 -20.04
C HIS A 151 30.15 17.02 -21.54
N TRP A 152 28.97 17.14 -22.18
CA TRP A 152 28.74 16.69 -23.55
C TRP A 152 29.74 17.28 -24.56
N GLU A 153 30.01 18.59 -24.53
CA GLU A 153 30.88 19.28 -25.48
C GLU A 153 32.29 18.68 -25.53
N ASN A 154 32.83 18.37 -24.35
CA ASN A 154 34.17 17.82 -24.22
C ASN A 154 34.21 16.31 -24.40
N SER A 155 33.07 15.63 -24.36
CA SER A 155 32.98 14.16 -24.38
C SER A 155 33.04 13.55 -25.78
N GLN A 156 32.91 14.35 -26.83
CA GLN A 156 32.94 13.87 -28.22
C GLN A 156 34.33 13.90 -28.85
N ARG A 157 35.35 14.38 -28.12
CA ARG A 157 36.73 14.50 -28.62
C ARG A 157 37.51 13.24 -28.33
N ILE A 158 38.21 12.69 -29.32
CA ILE A 158 39.11 11.56 -29.11
C ILE A 158 40.15 11.89 -28.03
N GLY A 159 40.28 10.99 -27.06
CA GLY A 159 41.17 11.13 -25.90
C GLY A 159 40.59 11.92 -24.73
N ALA A 160 39.38 12.47 -24.86
CA ALA A 160 38.69 13.10 -23.72
C ALA A 160 38.48 12.09 -22.60
N LYS A 161 38.59 12.55 -21.35
CA LYS A 161 38.37 11.72 -20.17
C LYS A 161 37.44 12.40 -19.18
N ASN A 162 36.28 11.80 -18.90
CA ASN A 162 35.33 12.33 -17.93
C ASN A 162 34.31 11.27 -17.49
N VAL A 163 33.49 11.63 -16.51
CA VAL A 163 32.50 10.72 -15.90
C VAL A 163 31.33 10.37 -16.83
N LEU A 164 30.95 11.27 -17.75
CA LEU A 164 29.89 10.99 -18.71
C LEU A 164 30.29 9.85 -19.65
N ILE A 165 31.53 9.88 -20.16
CA ILE A 165 32.06 8.81 -21.02
C ILE A 165 32.08 7.49 -20.28
N PHE A 166 32.51 7.48 -19.01
CA PHE A 166 32.54 6.27 -18.18
C PHE A 166 31.15 5.63 -18.05
N GLU A 167 30.13 6.44 -17.77
CA GLU A 167 28.75 5.96 -17.66
C GLU A 167 28.16 5.48 -18.99
N ILE A 168 28.55 6.11 -20.11
CA ILE A 168 28.15 5.68 -21.46
C ILE A 168 28.81 4.36 -21.84
N GLN A 169 30.12 4.22 -21.59
CA GLN A 169 30.83 2.96 -21.79
C GLN A 169 30.15 1.84 -20.99
N LYS A 170 29.77 2.10 -19.73
CA LYS A 170 29.04 1.13 -18.90
C LYS A 170 27.72 0.70 -19.53
N LYS A 171 26.96 1.64 -20.11
CA LYS A 171 25.70 1.35 -20.82
C LYS A 171 25.91 0.55 -22.10
N LEU A 172 26.92 0.90 -22.91
CA LEU A 172 27.27 0.16 -24.12
C LEU A 172 27.75 -1.25 -23.78
N ILE A 173 28.62 -1.41 -22.77
CA ILE A 173 29.09 -2.72 -22.32
C ILE A 173 27.92 -3.60 -21.85
N ALA A 174 26.96 -3.02 -21.10
CA ALA A 174 25.75 -3.74 -20.69
C ALA A 174 24.87 -4.20 -21.88
N GLN A 175 24.99 -3.55 -23.03
CA GLN A 175 24.32 -3.94 -24.28
C GLN A 175 25.17 -4.88 -25.17
N GLY A 176 26.32 -5.35 -24.67
CA GLY A 176 27.16 -6.34 -25.33
C GLY A 176 28.25 -5.78 -26.25
N TYR A 177 28.55 -4.49 -26.16
CA TYR A 177 29.70 -3.91 -26.87
C TYR A 177 31.00 -4.17 -26.11
N ASP A 178 32.05 -4.58 -26.82
CA ASP A 178 33.36 -4.84 -26.22
C ASP A 178 34.25 -3.58 -26.25
N MET A 179 34.58 -3.06 -25.06
CA MET A 179 35.49 -1.92 -24.89
C MET A 179 36.00 -1.83 -23.44
N SER A 180 37.00 -0.98 -23.22
CA SER A 180 37.47 -0.63 -21.88
C SER A 180 36.47 0.28 -21.15
N LEU A 181 36.26 0.02 -19.86
CA LEU A 181 35.50 0.88 -18.94
C LEU A 181 36.47 1.80 -18.18
N ASP A 182 37.01 2.81 -18.85
CA ASP A 182 38.09 3.69 -18.36
C ASP A 182 37.73 5.18 -18.35
N GLY A 183 36.56 5.52 -18.87
CA GLY A 183 36.06 6.89 -19.01
C GLY A 183 36.78 7.71 -20.08
N VAL A 184 37.53 7.06 -20.99
CA VAL A 184 38.27 7.70 -22.08
C VAL A 184 37.54 7.51 -23.40
N PHE A 185 37.30 8.60 -24.12
CA PHE A 185 36.67 8.56 -25.44
C PHE A 185 37.69 8.11 -26.50
N ALA A 186 37.93 6.80 -26.56
CA ALA A 186 38.84 6.17 -27.51
C ALA A 186 38.12 5.78 -28.80
N LYS A 187 38.90 5.36 -29.81
CA LYS A 187 38.38 4.87 -31.10
C LYS A 187 37.36 3.74 -30.90
N ALA A 188 37.61 2.82 -29.98
CA ALA A 188 36.68 1.72 -29.66
C ALA A 188 35.32 2.24 -29.14
N THR A 189 35.31 3.28 -28.30
CA THR A 189 34.08 3.91 -27.81
C THR A 189 33.31 4.60 -28.93
N MET A 190 34.01 5.31 -29.82
CA MET A 190 33.41 5.96 -31.00
C MET A 190 32.79 4.92 -31.97
N GLU A 191 33.50 3.83 -32.26
CA GLU A 191 33.01 2.75 -33.14
C GLU A 191 31.80 2.04 -32.54
N ALA A 192 31.80 1.80 -31.23
CA ALA A 192 30.66 1.21 -30.54
C ALA A 192 29.43 2.14 -30.54
N LEU A 193 29.63 3.45 -30.37
CA LEU A 193 28.56 4.44 -30.50
C LEU A 193 27.98 4.44 -31.92
N ALA A 194 28.82 4.48 -32.96
CA ALA A 194 28.35 4.43 -34.34
C ALA A 194 27.56 3.15 -34.65
N ASN A 195 28.00 2.02 -34.10
CA ASN A 195 27.27 0.74 -34.21
C ASN A 195 25.95 0.75 -33.41
N PHE A 196 25.93 1.37 -32.22
CA PHE A 196 24.71 1.55 -31.43
C PHE A 196 23.70 2.45 -32.16
N GLU A 197 24.15 3.57 -32.68
CA GLU A 197 23.35 4.50 -33.49
C GLU A 197 22.74 3.78 -34.69
N SER A 198 23.57 3.04 -35.45
CA SER A 198 23.10 2.24 -36.59
C SER A 198 22.03 1.23 -36.19
N LYS A 199 22.22 0.49 -35.09
CA LYS A 199 21.22 -0.47 -34.58
C LYS A 199 19.91 0.19 -34.13
N ASN A 200 19.97 1.45 -33.70
CA ASN A 200 18.81 2.21 -33.21
C ASN A 200 18.21 3.16 -34.27
N ASN A 201 18.61 3.03 -35.54
CA ASN A 201 18.17 3.89 -36.64
C ASN A 201 18.48 5.38 -36.43
N LEU A 202 19.61 5.68 -35.79
CA LEU A 202 20.16 7.03 -35.62
C LEU A 202 21.27 7.28 -36.65
N PHE A 203 21.70 8.54 -36.79
CA PHE A 203 22.81 8.90 -37.67
C PHE A 203 24.13 8.38 -37.06
N PRO A 204 24.85 7.44 -37.71
CA PRO A 204 25.96 6.72 -37.10
C PRO A 204 27.28 7.51 -37.18
N ASP A 205 27.33 8.70 -36.56
CA ASP A 205 28.54 9.54 -36.55
C ASP A 205 29.45 9.30 -35.33
N GLY A 206 29.06 8.39 -34.45
CA GLY A 206 29.83 7.94 -33.30
C GLY A 206 29.89 8.98 -32.19
N LYS A 207 28.95 9.93 -32.14
CA LYS A 207 28.94 11.01 -31.16
C LYS A 207 27.79 10.87 -30.18
N ILE A 208 28.03 11.32 -28.97
CA ILE A 208 27.02 11.33 -27.93
C ILE A 208 26.19 12.61 -28.10
N ASP A 209 25.34 12.69 -29.13
CA ASP A 209 24.36 13.77 -29.27
C ASP A 209 23.13 13.52 -28.38
N VAL A 210 22.17 14.44 -28.39
CA VAL A 210 20.97 14.35 -27.54
C VAL A 210 20.12 13.12 -27.89
N LEU A 211 20.04 12.74 -29.16
CA LEU A 211 19.24 11.60 -29.63
C LEU A 211 19.91 10.28 -29.25
N THR A 212 21.22 10.16 -29.49
CA THR A 212 22.03 9.00 -29.09
C THR A 212 22.01 8.84 -27.57
N PHE A 213 22.15 9.94 -26.83
CA PHE A 213 22.10 9.93 -25.38
C PHE A 213 20.74 9.47 -24.84
N GLU A 214 19.61 10.02 -25.31
CA GLU A 214 18.29 9.57 -24.87
C GLU A 214 18.02 8.09 -25.25
N ALA A 215 18.52 7.63 -26.39
CA ALA A 215 18.42 6.23 -26.78
C ALA A 215 19.20 5.30 -25.83
N LEU A 216 20.36 5.72 -25.31
CA LEU A 216 21.13 4.98 -24.29
C LEU A 216 20.44 4.93 -22.91
N LEU A 217 19.49 5.82 -22.65
CA LEU A 217 18.74 5.88 -21.39
C LEU A 217 17.44 5.06 -21.39
N LYS A 218 17.04 4.53 -22.55
CA LYS A 218 15.95 3.55 -22.64
C LYS A 218 16.42 2.21 -22.09
#